data_AF-A0A533YUX5-F1
#
_entry.id   AF-A0A533YUX5-F1
#
_cell.length_a   1.000
_cell.length_b   1.000
_cell.length_c   1.000
_cell.angle_alpha   90.00
_cell.angle_beta   90.00
_cell.angle_gamma   90.00
#
_symmetry.space_group_name_H-M   'P 1'
#
loop_
_entity.id
_entity.type
_entity.pdbx_description
1 polymer ?
#
loop_
_entity_poly.entity_id
_entity_poly.type
_entity_poly.pdbx_seq_one_letter_code
_entity_poly.pdbx_strand_id
1 'polypeptide(L)'
;MMEEDARRWRTVVAGVLLGLGFLIALGRLFHLQVLHAEELAQLAGRQHQKILTVEGGRGAISDRNGKILAITMEVPSVFGAPKYVSDPRATAVRLSRVLKADARQLEAKLKSERDFVWLQRHLAPERAEGLQSLSLDGIGVIPEGRRFYPKGVMLSHVLGFGNIDNQGLEGLER
;
A
#
# COMPACT_ATOMS: atom_id res chain seq x y z
N MET A 1 52.03 11.03 51.77
CA MET A 1 52.67 10.57 50.51
C MET A 1 51.96 9.34 49.95
N MET A 2 51.79 8.26 50.73
CA MET A 2 51.14 7.01 50.29
C MET A 2 49.67 7.11 49.79
N GLU A 3 48.86 8.05 50.30
CA GLU A 3 47.46 8.21 49.87
C GLU A 3 47.30 8.89 48.50
N GLU A 4 48.25 9.75 48.11
CA GLU A 4 48.21 10.41 46.80
C GLU A 4 48.52 9.44 45.65
N ASP A 5 49.42 8.49 45.89
CA ASP A 5 49.79 7.45 44.92
C ASP A 5 48.64 6.46 44.70
N ALA A 6 47.92 6.08 45.77
CA ALA A 6 46.73 5.24 45.68
C ALA A 6 45.58 5.93 44.92
N ARG A 7 45.39 7.25 45.12
CA ARG A 7 44.38 8.03 44.38
C ARG A 7 44.75 8.16 42.90
N ARG A 8 46.01 8.45 42.59
CA ARG A 8 46.52 8.54 41.19
C ARG A 8 46.39 7.21 40.46
N TRP A 9 46.75 6.09 41.10
CA TRP A 9 46.60 4.75 40.54
C TRP A 9 45.15 4.42 40.18
N ARG A 10 44.20 4.71 41.09
CA ARG A 10 42.77 4.49 40.85
C ARG A 10 42.25 5.29 39.66
N THR A 11 42.68 6.55 39.52
CA THR A 11 42.28 7.40 38.37
C THR A 11 42.86 6.88 37.06
N VAL A 12 44.11 6.40 37.05
CA VAL A 12 44.74 5.80 35.86
C VAL A 12 44.02 4.51 35.46
N VAL A 13 43.72 3.62 36.42
CA VAL A 13 42.99 2.38 36.16
C VAL A 13 41.58 2.68 35.62
N ALA A 14 40.87 3.63 36.21
CA ALA A 14 39.56 4.05 35.72
C ALA A 14 39.63 4.62 34.30
N GLY A 15 40.64 5.44 34.00
CA GLY A 15 40.88 6.00 32.66
C GLY A 15 41.19 4.91 31.63
N VAL A 16 41.99 3.91 31.99
CA VAL A 16 42.31 2.78 31.11
C VAL A 16 41.07 1.92 30.84
N LEU A 17 40.28 1.61 31.87
CA LEU A 17 39.03 0.84 31.70
C LEU A 17 38.04 1.57 30.79
N LEU A 18 37.90 2.89 30.99
CA LEU A 18 37.01 3.73 30.20
C LEU A 18 37.50 3.85 28.74
N GLY A 19 38.81 4.00 28.55
CA GLY A 19 39.45 3.99 27.22
C GLY A 19 39.29 2.65 26.50
N LEU A 20 39.44 1.53 27.21
CA LEU A 20 39.21 0.19 26.66
C LEU A 20 37.73 0.00 26.26
N GLY A 21 36.80 0.51 27.07
CA GLY A 21 35.38 0.54 26.75
C GLY A 21 35.09 1.30 25.45
N PHE A 22 35.69 2.48 25.27
CA PHE A 22 35.58 3.25 24.02
C PHE A 22 36.18 2.51 22.83
N LEU A 23 37.32 1.85 22.98
CA LEU A 23 37.94 1.05 21.92
C LEU A 23 37.04 -0.10 21.47
N ILE A 24 36.40 -0.81 22.40
CA ILE A 24 35.44 -1.88 22.09
C ILE A 24 34.23 -1.31 21.34
N ALA A 25 33.69 -0.17 21.80
CA ALA A 25 32.56 0.49 21.13
C ALA A 25 32.92 0.94 19.71
N LEU A 26 34.10 1.53 19.50
CA LEU A 26 34.61 1.92 18.18
C LEU A 26 34.82 0.72 17.26
N GLY A 27 35.38 -0.38 17.78
CA GLY A 27 35.52 -1.63 17.02
C GLY A 27 34.16 -2.19 16.59
N ARG A 28 33.16 -2.17 17.49
CA ARG A 28 31.80 -2.58 17.16
C ARG A 28 31.17 -1.67 16.12
N LEU A 29 31.39 -0.36 16.21
CA LEU A 29 30.89 0.61 15.23
C LEU A 29 31.50 0.36 13.86
N PHE A 30 32.82 0.16 13.77
CA PHE A 30 33.50 -0.17 12.51
C PHE A 30 32.97 -1.47 11.89
N HIS A 31 32.75 -2.50 12.72
CA HIS A 31 32.18 -3.76 12.25
C HIS A 31 30.78 -3.58 11.64
N LEU A 32 29.92 -2.75 12.25
CA LEU A 32 28.58 -2.49 11.73
C LEU A 32 28.59 -1.56 10.52
N GLN A 33 29.35 -0.47 10.58
CA GLN A 33 29.35 0.58 9.56
C GLN A 33 30.21 0.29 8.33
N VAL A 34 31.21 -0.58 8.44
CA VAL A 34 32.12 -0.91 7.31
C VAL A 34 31.87 -2.32 6.82
N LEU A 35 31.91 -3.32 7.71
CA LEU A 35 31.77 -4.72 7.28
C LEU A 35 30.33 -5.09 6.91
N HIS A 36 29.33 -4.55 7.62
CA HIS A 36 27.90 -4.84 7.37
C HIS A 36 27.16 -3.67 6.71
N ALA A 37 27.89 -2.66 6.24
CA ALA A 37 27.32 -1.43 5.70
C ALA A 37 26.31 -1.70 4.58
N GLU A 38 26.72 -2.53 3.62
CA GLU A 38 25.95 -2.81 2.41
C GLU A 38 24.72 -3.66 2.71
N GLU A 39 24.86 -4.71 3.53
CA GLU A 39 23.74 -5.57 3.93
C GLU A 39 22.67 -4.78 4.69
N LEU A 40 23.09 -3.98 5.68
CA LEU A 40 22.18 -3.14 6.46
C LEU A 40 21.55 -2.04 5.59
N ALA A 41 22.29 -1.45 4.66
CA ALA A 41 21.76 -0.47 3.71
C ALA A 41 20.72 -1.09 2.76
N GLN A 42 20.95 -2.31 2.26
CA GLN A 42 19.99 -3.03 1.43
C GLN A 42 18.74 -3.44 2.21
N LEU A 43 18.89 -3.87 3.47
CA LEU A 43 17.76 -4.21 4.33
C LEU A 43 16.92 -2.96 4.63
N ALA A 44 17.57 -1.84 4.96
CA ALA A 44 16.92 -0.55 5.15
C ALA A 44 16.26 -0.05 3.87
N GLY A 45 16.89 -0.22 2.70
CA GLY A 45 16.31 0.12 1.40
C GLY A 45 15.00 -0.63 1.15
N ARG A 46 14.98 -1.94 1.41
CA ARG A 46 13.77 -2.78 1.29
C ARG A 46 12.65 -2.38 2.26
N GLN A 47 13.00 -1.89 3.45
CA GLN A 47 12.01 -1.45 4.45
C GLN A 47 11.45 -0.05 4.15
N HIS A 48 12.27 0.86 3.63
CA HIS A 48 11.86 2.26 3.43
C HIS A 48 11.37 2.56 2.02
N GLN A 49 11.81 1.81 1.00
CA GLN A 49 11.47 2.08 -0.38
C GLN A 49 10.49 1.04 -0.90
N LYS A 50 9.25 1.49 -1.16
CA LYS A 50 8.28 0.74 -1.95
C LYS A 50 8.14 1.45 -3.29
N ILE A 51 8.62 0.81 -4.36
CA ILE A 51 8.39 1.31 -5.72
C ILE A 51 6.90 1.14 -6.01
N LEU A 52 6.17 2.26 -6.09
CA LEU A 52 4.80 2.29 -6.57
C LEU A 52 4.86 2.71 -8.03
N THR A 53 4.64 1.76 -8.95
CA THR A 53 4.49 2.09 -10.36
C THR A 53 3.19 2.88 -10.52
N VAL A 54 3.31 4.18 -10.78
CA VAL A 54 2.17 5.01 -11.15
C VAL A 54 1.91 4.76 -12.63
N GLU A 55 0.90 3.95 -12.94
CA GLU A 55 0.48 3.78 -14.33
C GLU A 55 -0.09 5.11 -14.86
N GLY A 56 0.39 5.53 -16.02
CA GLY A 56 -0.15 6.70 -16.71
C GLY A 56 -1.61 6.48 -17.09
N GLY A 57 -2.44 7.52 -16.93
CA GLY A 57 -3.85 7.45 -17.32
C GLY A 57 -4.03 7.06 -18.78
N ARG A 58 -4.90 6.08 -19.04
CA ARG A 58 -5.21 5.61 -20.40
C ARG A 58 -5.95 6.69 -21.19
N GLY A 59 -5.39 7.06 -22.35
CA GLY A 59 -5.88 8.16 -23.19
C GLY A 59 -7.33 7.99 -23.68
N ALA A 60 -7.97 9.11 -24.00
CA ALA A 60 -9.29 9.10 -24.62
C ALA A 60 -9.19 8.71 -26.11
N ILE A 61 -10.11 7.87 -26.58
CA ILE A 61 -10.30 7.59 -28.00
C ILE A 61 -11.40 8.52 -28.50
N SER A 62 -11.13 9.27 -29.56
CA SER A 62 -12.07 10.18 -30.20
C SER A 62 -12.22 9.90 -31.70
N ASP A 63 -13.36 10.30 -32.27
CA ASP A 63 -13.55 10.27 -33.72
C ASP A 63 -12.86 11.46 -34.41
N ARG A 64 -12.97 11.50 -35.74
CA ARG A 64 -12.38 12.56 -36.57
C ARG A 64 -12.92 13.98 -36.28
N ASN A 65 -14.06 14.08 -35.60
CA ASN A 65 -14.71 15.33 -35.21
C ASN A 65 -14.44 15.65 -33.73
N GLY A 66 -13.57 14.90 -33.05
CA GLY A 66 -13.24 15.07 -31.63
C GLY A 66 -14.27 14.48 -30.66
N LYS A 67 -15.25 13.71 -31.13
CA LYS A 67 -16.28 13.12 -30.27
C LYS A 67 -15.70 11.93 -29.51
N ILE A 68 -15.86 11.92 -28.19
CA ILE A 68 -15.35 10.85 -27.33
C ILE A 68 -16.06 9.52 -27.62
N LEU A 69 -15.27 8.50 -27.88
CA LEU A 69 -15.67 7.12 -28.13
C LEU A 69 -15.32 6.19 -26.96
N ALA A 70 -14.20 6.46 -26.28
CA ALA A 70 -13.83 5.79 -25.03
C ALA A 70 -13.00 6.72 -24.14
N ILE A 71 -13.25 6.71 -22.84
CA ILE A 71 -12.55 7.55 -21.85
C ILE A 71 -12.40 6.80 -20.52
N THR A 72 -11.37 7.13 -19.76
CA THR A 72 -11.17 6.60 -18.40
C THR A 72 -11.83 7.56 -17.41
N MET A 73 -12.69 7.05 -16.55
CA MET A 73 -13.32 7.81 -15.46
C MET A 73 -12.91 7.20 -14.13
N GLU A 74 -12.60 8.06 -13.15
CA GLU A 74 -12.33 7.60 -11.79
C GLU A 74 -13.63 7.17 -11.11
N VAL A 75 -13.63 5.94 -10.60
CA VAL A 75 -14.75 5.38 -9.84
C VAL A 75 -14.23 4.81 -8.51
N PRO A 76 -14.98 4.93 -7.42
CA PRO A 76 -14.55 4.42 -6.13
C PRO A 76 -14.56 2.88 -6.10
N SER A 77 -13.53 2.30 -5.47
CA SER A 77 -13.44 0.89 -5.15
C SER A 77 -13.13 0.69 -3.68
N VAL A 78 -13.68 -0.35 -3.09
CA VAL A 78 -13.63 -0.62 -1.65
C VAL A 78 -12.71 -1.80 -1.38
N PHE A 79 -11.72 -1.56 -0.52
CA PHE A 79 -10.79 -2.58 -0.07
C PHE A 79 -10.91 -2.80 1.45
N GLY A 80 -10.47 -3.97 1.88
CA GLY A 80 -10.27 -4.31 3.28
C GLY A 80 -8.80 -4.66 3.53
N ALA A 81 -8.31 -4.32 4.70
CA ALA A 81 -7.01 -4.67 5.23
C ALA A 81 -7.24 -5.55 6.49
N PRO A 82 -7.40 -6.88 6.31
CA PRO A 82 -7.81 -7.83 7.35
C PRO A 82 -7.08 -7.67 8.70
N LYS A 83 -5.78 -7.39 8.67
CA LYS A 83 -4.94 -7.21 9.87
C LYS A 83 -5.38 -6.05 10.78
N TYR A 84 -6.12 -5.09 10.25
CA TYR A 84 -6.61 -3.93 10.99
C TYR A 84 -8.11 -4.03 11.33
N VAL A 85 -8.75 -5.17 11.04
CA VAL A 85 -10.18 -5.38 11.27
C VAL A 85 -10.38 -6.18 12.54
N SER A 86 -10.84 -5.53 13.62
CA SER A 86 -11.03 -6.16 14.93
C SER A 86 -12.16 -7.20 14.96
N ASP A 87 -13.29 -6.91 14.31
CA ASP A 87 -14.42 -7.85 14.20
C ASP A 87 -14.84 -8.00 12.73
N PRO A 88 -14.31 -9.02 12.02
CA PRO A 88 -14.65 -9.28 10.62
C PRO A 88 -16.14 -9.53 10.39
N ARG A 89 -16.85 -10.13 11.36
CA ARG A 89 -18.26 -10.51 11.21
C ARG A 89 -19.16 -9.29 11.32
N ALA A 90 -18.96 -8.45 12.35
CA ALA A 90 -19.73 -7.21 12.49
C ALA A 90 -19.45 -6.24 11.34
N THR A 91 -18.19 -6.10 10.93
CA THR A 91 -17.78 -5.26 9.80
C THR A 91 -18.44 -5.73 8.51
N ALA A 92 -18.45 -7.03 8.23
CA ALA A 92 -19.09 -7.60 7.05
C ALA A 92 -20.61 -7.32 6.98
N VAL A 93 -21.32 -7.40 8.11
CA VAL A 93 -22.77 -7.11 8.17
C VAL A 93 -23.07 -5.63 7.95
N ARG A 94 -22.19 -4.72 8.39
CA ARG A 94 -22.35 -3.28 8.12
C ARG A 94 -22.08 -2.99 6.64
N LEU A 95 -21.02 -3.57 6.09
CA LEU A 95 -20.64 -3.42 4.69
C LEU A 95 -21.69 -4.00 3.74
N SER A 96 -22.29 -5.15 4.07
CA SER A 96 -23.27 -5.80 3.19
C SER A 96 -24.47 -4.89 2.90
N ARG A 97 -24.87 -4.03 3.85
CA ARG A 97 -25.99 -3.09 3.67
C ARG A 97 -25.68 -1.98 2.68
N VAL A 98 -24.46 -1.46 2.69
CA VAL A 98 -24.02 -0.38 1.78
C VAL A 98 -23.64 -0.92 0.42
N LEU A 99 -22.85 -2.00 0.41
CA LEU A 99 -22.34 -2.65 -0.80
C LEU A 99 -23.41 -3.47 -1.54
N LYS A 100 -24.52 -3.81 -0.86
CA LYS A 100 -25.54 -4.76 -1.34
C LYS A 100 -24.91 -6.08 -1.77
N ALA A 101 -23.91 -6.53 -1.01
CA ALA A 101 -23.15 -7.75 -1.24
C ALA A 101 -23.38 -8.77 -0.12
N ASP A 102 -23.08 -10.05 -0.37
CA ASP A 102 -23.28 -11.11 0.62
C ASP A 102 -22.32 -10.95 1.82
N ALA A 103 -22.90 -10.91 3.03
CA ALA A 103 -22.13 -10.71 4.26
C ALA A 103 -21.15 -11.85 4.53
N ARG A 104 -21.49 -13.11 4.18
CA ARG A 104 -20.59 -14.26 4.42
C ARG A 104 -19.38 -14.20 3.51
N GLN A 105 -19.55 -13.79 2.25
CA GLN A 105 -18.44 -13.59 1.31
C GLN A 105 -17.51 -12.47 1.77
N LEU A 106 -18.07 -11.35 2.27
CA LEU A 106 -17.27 -10.25 2.81
C LEU A 106 -16.51 -10.70 4.07
N GLU A 107 -17.17 -11.40 5.00
CA GLU A 107 -16.53 -11.95 6.20
C GLU A 107 -15.38 -12.90 5.84
N ALA A 108 -15.58 -13.79 4.86
CA ALA A 108 -14.54 -14.71 4.41
C ALA A 108 -13.30 -13.98 3.85
N LYS A 109 -13.50 -12.88 3.12
CA LYS A 109 -12.39 -12.03 2.64
C LYS A 109 -11.67 -11.34 3.80
N LEU A 110 -12.44 -10.81 4.76
CA LEU A 110 -11.92 -10.08 5.93
C LEU A 110 -11.23 -10.98 6.97
N LYS A 111 -11.48 -12.30 6.94
CA LYS A 111 -10.76 -13.29 7.76
C LYS A 111 -9.49 -13.84 7.11
N SER A 112 -9.12 -13.37 5.92
CA SER A 112 -7.92 -13.87 5.24
C SER A 112 -6.64 -13.30 5.87
N GLU A 113 -5.54 -14.04 5.77
CA GLU A 113 -4.19 -13.62 6.25
C GLU A 113 -3.53 -12.54 5.36
N ARG A 114 -4.24 -12.04 4.34
CA ARG A 114 -3.70 -11.07 3.37
C ARG A 114 -3.69 -9.68 3.99
N ASP A 115 -2.72 -8.86 3.60
CA ASP A 115 -2.67 -7.44 3.98
C ASP A 115 -3.76 -6.61 3.30
N PHE A 116 -4.24 -7.08 2.14
CA PHE A 116 -5.17 -6.36 1.28
C PHE A 116 -6.12 -7.32 0.56
N VAL A 117 -7.41 -6.98 0.56
CA VAL A 117 -8.46 -7.70 -0.18
C VAL A 117 -9.44 -6.74 -0.85
N TRP A 118 -9.79 -7.03 -2.10
CA TRP A 118 -10.88 -6.33 -2.78
C TRP A 118 -12.22 -6.81 -2.27
N LEU A 119 -12.98 -5.90 -1.64
CA LEU A 119 -14.33 -6.19 -1.19
C LEU A 119 -15.31 -6.03 -2.35
N GLN A 120 -15.24 -4.88 -3.02
CA GLN A 120 -15.99 -4.59 -4.23
C GLN A 120 -15.28 -3.49 -5.04
N ARG A 121 -15.19 -3.67 -6.37
CA ARG A 121 -14.53 -2.72 -7.28
C ARG A 121 -15.54 -1.99 -8.15
N HIS A 122 -15.18 -0.81 -8.63
CA HIS A 122 -15.95 0.01 -9.56
C HIS A 122 -17.38 0.32 -9.09
N LEU A 123 -17.51 0.79 -7.84
CA LEU A 123 -18.80 1.21 -7.30
C LEU A 123 -19.31 2.47 -8.00
N ALA A 124 -20.64 2.59 -8.00
CA ALA A 124 -21.29 3.86 -8.28
C ALA A 124 -20.91 4.88 -7.20
N PRO A 125 -20.55 6.13 -7.55
CA PRO A 125 -20.09 7.15 -6.60
C PRO A 125 -21.00 7.33 -5.39
N GLU A 126 -22.32 7.26 -5.60
CA GLU A 126 -23.34 7.47 -4.57
C GLU A 126 -23.30 6.39 -3.48
N ARG A 127 -22.80 5.19 -3.80
CA ARG A 127 -22.66 4.11 -2.81
C ARG A 127 -21.40 4.25 -1.96
N ALA A 128 -20.38 4.94 -2.46
CA ALA A 128 -19.13 5.13 -1.74
C ALA A 128 -19.24 6.17 -0.62
N GLU A 129 -20.09 7.19 -0.81
CA GLU A 129 -20.34 8.22 0.21
C GLU A 129 -20.87 7.62 1.51
N GLY A 130 -21.79 6.64 1.43
CA GLY A 130 -22.33 5.94 2.59
C GLY A 130 -21.33 5.04 3.32
N LEU A 131 -20.14 4.83 2.76
CA LEU A 131 -19.10 3.98 3.34
C LEU A 131 -18.10 4.79 4.16
N GLN A 132 -17.80 6.03 3.74
CA GLN A 132 -16.95 6.96 4.49
C GLN A 132 -17.57 7.34 5.83
N SER A 133 -18.90 7.35 5.94
CA SER A 133 -19.61 7.66 7.19
C SER A 133 -19.58 6.53 8.23
N LEU A 134 -19.25 5.30 7.84
CA LEU A 134 -19.27 4.15 8.75
C LEU A 134 -18.00 4.02 9.61
N SER A 135 -16.94 4.77 9.30
CA SER A 135 -15.66 4.80 10.03
C SER A 135 -15.20 3.42 10.50
N LEU A 136 -15.10 2.46 9.56
CA LEU A 136 -14.72 1.09 9.87
C LEU A 136 -13.21 0.92 9.78
N ASP A 137 -12.60 0.41 10.86
CA ASP A 137 -11.17 0.13 10.89
C ASP A 137 -10.79 -0.92 9.84
N GLY A 138 -9.67 -0.67 9.17
CA GLY A 138 -9.17 -1.55 8.11
C GLY A 138 -10.00 -1.55 6.83
N ILE A 139 -11.01 -0.68 6.67
CA ILE A 139 -11.76 -0.54 5.42
C ILE A 139 -11.43 0.81 4.79
N GLY A 140 -11.15 0.81 3.49
CA GLY A 140 -10.87 2.04 2.76
C GLY A 140 -11.51 2.06 1.38
N VAL A 141 -11.58 3.27 0.83
CA VAL A 141 -12.03 3.54 -0.54
C VAL A 141 -10.88 4.15 -1.30
N ILE A 142 -10.57 3.60 -2.47
CA ILE A 142 -9.58 4.17 -3.40
C ILE A 142 -10.22 4.42 -4.77
N PRO A 143 -9.87 5.53 -5.43
CA PRO A 143 -10.30 5.76 -6.81
C PRO A 143 -9.57 4.78 -7.74
N GLU A 144 -10.33 4.12 -8.61
CA GLU A 144 -9.82 3.28 -9.69
C GLU A 144 -10.30 3.80 -11.05
N GLY A 145 -9.45 3.72 -12.07
CA GLY A 145 -9.81 4.09 -13.43
C GLY A 145 -10.69 3.03 -14.08
N ARG A 146 -11.93 3.38 -14.45
CA ARG A 146 -12.83 2.53 -15.22
C ARG A 146 -13.00 3.04 -16.64
N ARG A 147 -12.90 2.15 -17.61
CA ARG A 147 -13.17 2.47 -19.02
C ARG A 147 -14.66 2.66 -19.29
N PHE A 148 -15.01 3.80 -19.88
CA PHE A 148 -16.37 4.18 -20.25
C PHE A 148 -16.50 4.42 -21.75
N TYR A 149 -17.54 3.83 -22.35
CA TYR A 149 -17.82 3.86 -23.78
C TYR A 149 -19.16 4.57 -24.02
N PRO A 150 -19.18 5.89 -24.32
CA PRO A 150 -20.43 6.66 -24.45
C PRO A 150 -21.38 6.17 -25.56
N LYS A 151 -20.84 5.45 -26.55
CA LYS A 151 -21.60 4.87 -27.67
C LYS A 151 -22.01 3.41 -27.46
N GLY A 152 -21.66 2.82 -26.32
CA GLY A 152 -22.02 1.46 -25.95
C GLY A 152 -21.66 0.45 -27.04
N VAL A 153 -22.64 -0.34 -27.46
CA VAL A 153 -22.47 -1.46 -28.40
C VAL A 153 -22.25 -1.04 -29.86
N MET A 154 -22.53 0.22 -30.22
CA MET A 154 -22.49 0.66 -31.63
C MET A 154 -21.11 0.45 -32.26
N LEU A 155 -20.04 0.61 -31.48
CA LEU A 155 -18.66 0.52 -31.94
C LEU A 155 -17.86 -0.54 -31.17
N SER A 156 -18.53 -1.42 -30.40
CA SER A 156 -17.85 -2.37 -29.51
C SER A 156 -16.93 -3.35 -30.25
N HIS A 157 -17.28 -3.74 -31.48
CA HIS A 157 -16.43 -4.65 -32.28
C HIS A 157 -15.15 -3.99 -32.81
N VAL A 158 -15.18 -2.66 -33.05
CA VAL A 158 -14.03 -1.92 -33.57
C VAL A 158 -13.17 -1.40 -32.42
N LEU A 159 -13.80 -0.77 -31.43
CA LEU A 159 -13.10 -0.27 -30.24
C LEU A 159 -12.60 -1.43 -29.37
N GLY A 160 -13.39 -2.49 -29.25
CA GLY A 160 -13.16 -3.55 -28.27
C GLY A 160 -13.61 -3.14 -26.87
N PHE A 161 -13.03 -3.79 -25.87
CA PHE A 161 -13.29 -3.50 -24.46
C PHE A 161 -12.03 -3.72 -23.60
N GLY A 162 -12.07 -3.19 -22.39
CA GLY A 162 -11.02 -3.38 -21.39
C GLY A 162 -11.49 -4.27 -20.23
N ASN A 163 -10.54 -4.84 -19.50
CA ASN A 163 -10.80 -5.61 -18.29
C ASN A 163 -11.05 -4.69 -17.08
N ILE A 164 -11.23 -5.30 -15.90
CA ILE A 164 -11.42 -4.59 -14.63
C ILE A 164 -10.19 -3.78 -14.19
N ASP A 165 -9.01 -4.11 -14.71
CA ASP A 165 -7.75 -3.42 -14.46
C ASP A 165 -7.43 -2.40 -15.56
N ASN A 166 -8.44 -2.01 -16.36
CA ASN A 166 -8.33 -1.03 -17.44
C ASN A 166 -7.32 -1.41 -18.55
N GLN A 167 -7.01 -2.70 -18.71
CA GLN A 167 -6.19 -3.24 -19.80
C GLN A 167 -7.07 -3.65 -20.96
N GLY A 168 -6.65 -3.33 -22.19
CA GLY A 168 -7.46 -3.59 -23.38
C GLY A 168 -7.32 -5.04 -23.81
N LEU A 169 -8.43 -5.68 -24.14
CA LEU A 169 -8.47 -7.09 -24.49
C LEU A 169 -8.70 -7.33 -25.99
N GLU A 170 -9.44 -6.42 -26.63
CA GLU A 170 -9.89 -6.58 -28.02
C GLU A 170 -9.90 -5.25 -28.76
N GLY A 171 -10.07 -5.32 -30.08
CA GLY A 171 -10.24 -4.17 -30.95
C GLY A 171 -9.07 -3.19 -30.90
N LEU A 172 -9.40 -1.89 -31.00
CA LEU A 172 -8.45 -0.79 -30.90
C LEU A 172 -7.86 -0.59 -29.50
N GLU A 173 -8.46 -1.20 -28.47
CA GLU A 173 -7.96 -1.09 -27.10
C GLU A 173 -6.73 -2.00 -26.84
N ARG A 174 -6.37 -2.93 -27.73
CA ARG A 174 -5.15 -3.76 -27.62
C ARG A 174 -3.91 -3.05 -28.18
#